data_AF-A0A8S9WAX9-F1
#
_entry.id   AF-A0A8S9WAX9-F1
#
_cell.length_a   1.000
_cell.length_b   1.000
_cell.length_c   1.000
_cell.angle_alpha   90.00
_cell.angle_beta   90.00
_cell.angle_gamma   90.00
#
_symmetry.space_group_name_H-M   'P 1'
#
loop_
_entity.id
_entity.type
_entity.pdbx_description
1 polymer ?
#
loop_
_entity_poly.entity_id
_entity_poly.type
_entity_poly.pdbx_seq_one_letter_code
_entity_poly.pdbx_strand_id
1 'polypeptide(L)'
;MLPQAFMVGITELVKMVGPEKTCILLSRMGKELAETQGQGLEGVPENDLHYLPICPFADEIIRFVDLFGERPEEFKAIVKYVTEKEAGNKDKVECPAMASILCLMHNAYRKKRAEMAGFETLHLASKLSIAGAKLAYNEEAIEKAGKTKQEVDRILEKGACVFKFIKKE
;
A
#
# COMPACT_ATOMS: atom_id res chain seq x y z
N MET A 1 12.99 -4.95 -17.88
CA MET A 1 12.31 -6.18 -18.36
C MET A 1 11.50 -6.86 -17.26
N LEU A 2 12.10 -7.38 -16.17
CA LEU A 2 11.35 -8.17 -15.17
C LEU A 2 10.27 -7.37 -14.40
N PRO A 3 10.53 -6.16 -13.87
CA PRO A 3 9.46 -5.37 -13.25
C PRO A 3 8.36 -4.99 -14.23
N GLN A 4 8.71 -4.73 -15.49
CA GLN A 4 7.72 -4.45 -16.54
C GLN A 4 6.87 -5.68 -16.85
N ALA A 5 7.48 -6.87 -16.96
CA ALA A 5 6.77 -8.12 -17.16
C ALA A 5 5.82 -8.42 -16.00
N PHE A 6 6.23 -8.11 -14.75
CA PHE A 6 5.35 -8.21 -13.59
C PHE A 6 4.14 -7.26 -13.71
N MET A 7 4.37 -6.01 -14.09
CA MET A 7 3.30 -5.02 -14.27
C MET A 7 2.35 -5.39 -15.42
N VAL A 8 2.87 -5.87 -16.56
CA VAL A 8 2.05 -6.43 -17.65
C VAL A 8 1.26 -7.64 -17.15
N GLY A 9 1.89 -8.53 -16.40
CA GLY A 9 1.23 -9.70 -15.79
C GLY A 9 0.03 -9.32 -14.93
N ILE A 10 0.13 -8.23 -14.14
CA ILE A 10 -1.01 -7.71 -13.37
C ILE A 10 -2.13 -7.25 -14.31
N THR A 11 -1.82 -6.51 -15.38
CA THR A 11 -2.85 -6.08 -16.35
C THR A 11 -3.57 -7.26 -17.00
N GLU A 12 -2.83 -8.29 -17.43
CA GLU A 12 -3.42 -9.49 -18.02
C GLU A 12 -4.27 -10.27 -16.99
N LEU A 13 -3.83 -10.36 -15.73
CA LEU A 13 -4.63 -10.96 -14.67
C LEU A 13 -5.96 -10.24 -14.46
N VAL A 14 -5.97 -8.90 -14.45
CA VAL A 14 -7.22 -8.14 -14.33
C VAL A 14 -8.16 -8.45 -15.49
N LYS A 15 -7.65 -8.53 -16.72
CA LYS A 15 -8.46 -8.89 -17.89
C LYS A 15 -9.03 -10.31 -17.79
N MET A 16 -8.25 -11.26 -17.26
CA MET A 16 -8.64 -12.67 -17.15
C MET A 16 -9.61 -12.95 -16.01
N VAL A 17 -9.39 -12.37 -14.82
CA VAL A 17 -10.09 -12.76 -13.59
C VAL A 17 -10.75 -11.60 -12.84
N GLY A 18 -10.62 -10.38 -13.36
CA GLY A 18 -11.18 -9.17 -12.76
C GLY A 18 -10.33 -8.57 -11.63
N PRO A 19 -10.65 -7.33 -11.20
CA PRO A 19 -9.88 -6.60 -10.18
C PRO A 19 -9.94 -7.28 -8.81
N GLU A 20 -11.08 -7.86 -8.42
CA GLU A 20 -11.25 -8.52 -7.12
C GLU A 20 -10.28 -9.69 -6.93
N LYS A 21 -10.31 -10.68 -7.84
CA LYS A 21 -9.45 -11.86 -7.75
C LYS A 21 -7.98 -11.48 -7.86
N THR A 22 -7.67 -10.44 -8.64
CA THR A 22 -6.32 -9.89 -8.72
C THR A 22 -5.87 -9.27 -7.40
N CYS A 23 -6.74 -8.53 -6.70
CA CYS A 23 -6.44 -7.99 -5.37
C CYS A 23 -6.15 -9.07 -4.34
N ILE A 24 -6.93 -10.15 -4.35
CA ILE A 24 -6.73 -11.30 -3.46
C ILE A 24 -5.35 -11.93 -3.72
N LEU A 25 -4.99 -12.13 -5.00
CA LEU A 25 -3.70 -12.69 -5.38
C LEU A 25 -2.54 -11.79 -4.93
N LEU A 26 -2.60 -10.48 -5.21
CA LEU A 26 -1.55 -9.52 -4.81
C LEU A 26 -1.36 -9.47 -3.30
N SER A 27 -2.46 -9.50 -2.54
CA SER A 27 -2.41 -9.56 -1.08
C SER A 27 -1.77 -10.87 -0.59
N ARG A 28 -2.11 -11.99 -1.24
CA ARG A 28 -1.53 -13.30 -0.93
C ARG A 28 -0.03 -13.35 -1.21
N MET A 29 0.41 -12.83 -2.35
CA MET A 29 1.84 -12.72 -2.69
C MET A 29 2.61 -11.94 -1.62
N GLY A 30 2.07 -10.81 -1.15
CA GLY A 30 2.68 -10.03 -0.08
C GLY A 30 2.84 -10.85 1.21
N LYS A 31 1.80 -11.60 1.59
CA LYS A 31 1.83 -12.47 2.79
C LYS A 31 2.84 -13.61 2.66
N GLU A 32 2.87 -14.30 1.53
CA GLU A 32 3.82 -15.39 1.28
C GLU A 32 5.27 -14.87 1.30
N LEU A 33 5.53 -13.71 0.69
CA LEU A 33 6.84 -13.05 0.78
C LEU A 33 7.21 -12.70 2.24
N ALA A 34 6.26 -12.22 3.03
CA ALA A 34 6.50 -11.93 4.44
C ALA A 34 6.87 -13.20 5.24
N GLU A 35 6.13 -14.30 5.04
CA GLU A 35 6.38 -15.57 5.71
C GLU A 35 7.78 -16.11 5.41
N THR A 36 8.25 -16.01 4.16
CA THR A 36 9.62 -16.42 3.79
C THR A 36 10.72 -15.57 4.42
N GLN A 37 10.46 -14.30 4.71
CA GLN A 37 11.44 -13.36 5.27
C GLN A 37 11.37 -13.22 6.80
N GLY A 38 10.34 -13.78 7.42
CA GLY A 38 10.14 -13.79 8.86
C GLY A 38 9.58 -12.49 9.43
N GLN A 39 9.45 -12.46 10.76
CA GLN A 39 8.89 -11.34 11.52
C GLN A 39 9.72 -10.05 11.37
N GLY A 40 9.09 -8.90 11.56
CA GLY A 40 9.81 -7.62 11.58
C GLY A 40 8.90 -6.40 11.42
N LEU A 41 9.43 -5.24 11.81
CA LEU A 41 8.81 -3.94 11.61
C LEU A 41 9.58 -3.21 10.50
N GLU A 42 8.89 -2.85 9.43
CA GLU A 42 9.48 -2.16 8.28
C GLU A 42 9.50 -0.63 8.52
N GLY A 43 10.37 0.09 7.81
CA GLY A 43 10.37 1.55 7.79
C GLY A 43 11.24 2.20 8.85
N VAL A 44 11.43 3.51 8.69
CA VAL A 44 12.17 4.35 9.62
C VAL A 44 11.23 4.78 10.74
N PRO A 45 11.55 4.49 12.01
CA PRO A 45 10.77 4.98 13.14
C PRO A 45 10.98 6.48 13.30
N GLU A 46 9.89 7.23 13.50
CA GLU A 46 9.93 8.62 13.90
C GLU A 46 8.80 8.91 14.89
N ASN A 47 9.18 9.21 16.13
CA ASN A 47 8.28 9.22 17.28
C ASN A 47 7.59 7.85 17.45
N ASP A 48 6.26 7.83 17.48
CA ASP A 48 5.42 6.62 17.54
C ASP A 48 4.88 6.19 16.16
N LEU A 49 5.37 6.78 15.07
CA LEU A 49 5.04 6.44 13.69
C LEU A 49 6.25 5.81 12.99
N HIS A 50 5.98 5.19 11.86
CA HIS A 50 6.98 4.68 10.93
C HIS A 50 6.68 5.18 9.53
N TYR A 51 7.72 5.38 8.74
CA TYR A 51 7.56 5.75 7.34
C TYR A 51 8.57 5.04 6.44
N LEU A 52 8.22 4.96 5.16
CA LEU A 52 9.15 4.52 4.13
C LEU A 52 9.70 5.75 3.40
N PRO A 53 11.01 6.02 3.45
CA PRO A 53 11.59 7.17 2.75
C PRO A 53 11.36 7.11 1.24
N ILE A 54 11.35 5.90 0.67
CA ILE A 54 11.20 5.66 -0.77
C ILE A 54 10.18 4.54 -0.96
N CYS A 55 9.27 4.71 -1.92
CA CYS A 55 8.42 3.61 -2.37
C CYS A 55 9.28 2.64 -3.19
N PRO A 56 9.37 1.35 -2.82
CA PRO A 56 10.23 0.38 -3.52
C PRO A 56 9.81 0.09 -4.97
N PHE A 57 8.70 0.68 -5.42
CA PHE A 57 8.19 0.53 -6.77
C PHE A 57 7.96 1.86 -7.50
N ALA A 58 8.42 2.99 -6.95
CA ALA A 58 8.16 4.30 -7.56
C ALA A 58 8.74 4.37 -8.98
N ASP A 59 10.00 3.99 -9.15
CA ASP A 59 10.70 4.04 -10.43
C ASP A 59 10.10 3.06 -11.45
N GLU A 60 9.69 1.88 -11.00
CA GLU A 60 9.03 0.89 -11.84
C GLU A 60 7.66 1.37 -12.32
N ILE A 61 6.87 2.01 -11.45
CA ILE A 61 5.59 2.61 -11.81
C ILE A 61 5.80 3.75 -12.81
N ILE A 62 6.79 4.62 -12.58
CA ILE A 62 7.12 5.73 -13.50
C ILE A 62 7.50 5.18 -14.87
N ARG A 63 8.48 4.28 -14.93
CA ARG A 63 8.94 3.70 -16.20
C ARG A 63 7.84 2.96 -16.93
N PHE A 64 6.95 2.29 -16.20
CA PHE A 64 5.81 1.61 -16.80
C PHE A 64 4.83 2.62 -17.42
N VAL A 65 4.48 3.68 -16.70
CA VAL A 65 3.62 4.75 -17.23
C VAL A 65 4.25 5.43 -18.45
N ASP A 66 5.55 5.72 -18.41
CA ASP A 66 6.27 6.37 -19.52
C ASP A 66 6.26 5.52 -20.81
N LEU A 67 6.38 4.20 -20.68
CA LEU A 67 6.42 3.29 -21.82
C LEU A 67 5.05 2.99 -22.43
N PHE A 68 4.01 2.95 -21.59
CA PHE A 68 2.66 2.56 -22.03
C PHE A 68 1.70 3.74 -22.19
N GLY A 69 2.18 4.97 -21.99
CA GLY A 69 1.49 6.22 -22.35
C GLY A 69 0.35 6.63 -21.41
N GLU A 70 -0.27 5.69 -20.69
CA GLU A 70 -1.31 5.95 -19.70
C GLU A 70 -1.20 4.99 -18.51
N ARG A 71 -1.75 5.40 -17.34
CA ARG A 71 -2.03 4.43 -16.26
C ARG A 71 -3.03 3.41 -16.79
N PRO A 72 -2.71 2.11 -16.90
CA PRO A 72 -3.64 1.11 -17.41
C PRO A 72 -4.97 1.18 -16.70
N GLU A 73 -6.07 1.09 -17.46
CA GLU A 73 -7.41 1.06 -16.89
C GLU A 73 -7.58 -0.08 -15.88
N GLU A 74 -6.83 -1.17 -16.05
CA GLU A 74 -6.75 -2.29 -15.12
C GLU A 74 -6.20 -1.89 -13.75
N PHE A 75 -5.18 -1.03 -13.70
CA PHE A 75 -4.65 -0.52 -12.43
C PHE A 75 -5.66 0.43 -11.78
N LYS A 76 -6.32 1.27 -12.57
CA LYS A 76 -7.40 2.14 -12.06
C LYS A 76 -8.56 1.31 -11.52
N ALA A 77 -8.93 0.22 -12.20
CA ALA A 77 -9.99 -0.69 -11.78
C ALA A 77 -9.67 -1.35 -10.42
N ILE A 78 -8.41 -1.73 -10.18
CA ILE A 78 -7.99 -2.25 -8.87
C ILE A 78 -8.07 -1.17 -7.80
N VAL A 79 -7.51 0.02 -8.04
CA VAL A 79 -7.56 1.12 -7.07
C VAL A 79 -9.01 1.47 -6.73
N LYS A 80 -9.87 1.55 -7.75
CA LYS A 80 -11.31 1.78 -7.60
C LYS A 80 -11.98 0.67 -6.78
N TYR A 81 -11.75 -0.60 -7.12
CA TYR A 81 -12.32 -1.73 -6.38
C TYR A 81 -11.93 -1.70 -4.89
N VAL A 82 -10.67 -1.43 -4.57
CA VAL A 82 -10.21 -1.33 -3.17
C VAL A 82 -10.87 -0.15 -2.46
N THR A 83 -10.97 1.01 -3.13
CA THR A 83 -11.63 2.21 -2.57
C THR A 83 -13.13 2.00 -2.36
N GLU A 84 -13.81 1.28 -3.26
CA GLU A 84 -15.23 0.95 -3.12
C GLU A 84 -15.45 -0.09 -2.01
N LYS A 85 -14.56 -1.07 -1.90
CA LYS A 85 -14.56 -2.03 -0.80
C LYS A 85 -14.32 -1.35 0.54
N GLU A 86 -13.42 -0.35 0.60
CA GLU A 86 -13.24 0.56 1.74
C GLU A 86 -14.54 1.26 2.11
N ALA A 87 -15.22 1.86 1.14
CA ALA A 87 -16.49 2.55 1.38
C ALA A 87 -17.58 1.62 1.92
N GLY A 88 -17.58 0.34 1.52
CA GLY A 88 -18.54 -0.68 1.96
C GLY A 88 -18.14 -1.45 3.22
N ASN A 89 -16.90 -1.34 3.70
CA ASN A 89 -16.44 -2.02 4.90
C ASN A 89 -16.78 -1.19 6.14
N LYS A 90 -17.41 -1.83 7.14
CA LYS A 90 -17.69 -1.19 8.44
C LYS A 90 -16.42 -0.95 9.26
N ASP A 91 -15.33 -1.61 8.90
CA ASP A 91 -14.01 -1.48 9.54
C ASP A 91 -12.97 -1.03 8.49
N LYS A 92 -12.93 0.27 8.14
CA LYS A 92 -12.02 0.76 7.08
C LYS A 92 -10.56 0.83 7.54
N VAL A 93 -10.30 0.64 8.83
CA VAL A 93 -8.95 0.54 9.40
C VAL A 93 -8.15 -0.60 8.74
N GLU A 94 -8.83 -1.67 8.30
CA GLU A 94 -8.15 -2.80 7.66
C GLU A 94 -7.61 -2.48 6.27
N CYS A 95 -8.15 -1.44 5.62
CA CYS A 95 -7.89 -1.12 4.24
C CYS A 95 -6.74 -0.10 4.09
N PRO A 96 -5.80 -0.32 3.16
CA PRO A 96 -4.66 0.57 3.02
C PRO A 96 -5.00 1.85 2.27
N ALA A 97 -4.56 3.00 2.80
CA ALA A 97 -4.45 4.23 2.01
C ALA A 97 -3.61 4.01 0.72
N MET A 98 -4.22 3.78 -0.44
CA MET A 98 -3.50 3.40 -1.66
C MET A 98 -3.24 4.57 -2.62
N ALA A 99 -1.98 4.93 -2.81
CA ALA A 99 -1.55 5.78 -3.91
C ALA A 99 -1.27 4.98 -5.21
N SER A 100 -1.09 3.66 -5.11
CA SER A 100 -0.86 2.76 -6.25
C SER A 100 -1.35 1.34 -6.01
N ILE A 101 -1.49 0.59 -7.11
CA ILE A 101 -1.74 -0.87 -7.13
C ILE A 101 -0.76 -1.66 -6.24
N LEU A 102 0.51 -1.27 -6.21
CA LEU A 102 1.55 -1.99 -5.46
C LEU A 102 1.49 -1.73 -3.96
N CYS A 103 0.76 -0.69 -3.53
CA CYS A 103 0.46 -0.46 -2.10
C CYS A 103 -0.28 -1.66 -1.49
N LEU A 104 -1.12 -2.36 -2.27
CA LEU A 104 -1.87 -3.52 -1.78
C LEU A 104 -0.94 -4.67 -1.36
N MET A 105 -0.06 -5.08 -2.28
CA MET A 105 0.90 -6.15 -2.04
C MET A 105 1.87 -5.76 -0.92
N HIS A 106 2.41 -4.54 -0.96
CA HIS A 106 3.40 -4.10 0.03
C HIS A 106 2.78 -3.94 1.43
N ASN A 107 1.56 -3.43 1.53
CA ASN A 107 0.85 -3.36 2.80
C ASN A 107 0.56 -4.76 3.35
N ALA A 108 0.14 -5.72 2.52
CA ALA A 108 -0.08 -7.09 2.95
C ALA A 108 1.21 -7.74 3.47
N TYR A 109 2.32 -7.52 2.78
CA TYR A 109 3.66 -7.93 3.23
C TYR A 109 4.00 -7.32 4.60
N ARG A 110 3.88 -6.00 4.76
CA ARG A 110 4.20 -5.31 6.02
C ARG A 110 3.32 -5.77 7.17
N LYS A 111 2.00 -5.83 6.95
CA LYS A 111 1.03 -6.28 7.96
C LYS A 111 1.38 -7.68 8.46
N LYS A 112 1.71 -8.60 7.54
CA LYS A 112 2.04 -9.98 7.92
C LYS A 112 3.35 -10.07 8.70
N ARG A 113 4.40 -9.32 8.32
CA ARG A 113 5.66 -9.27 9.09
C ARG A 113 5.47 -8.72 10.50
N ALA A 114 4.69 -7.65 10.62
CA ALA A 114 4.38 -7.02 11.90
C ALA A 114 3.50 -7.93 12.77
N GLU A 115 2.51 -8.60 12.17
CA GLU A 115 1.64 -9.57 12.85
C GLU A 115 2.46 -10.70 13.47
N MET A 116 3.40 -11.27 12.71
CA MET A 116 4.31 -12.31 13.21
C MET A 116 5.21 -11.80 14.36
N ALA A 117 5.49 -10.49 14.42
CA ALA A 117 6.21 -9.85 15.50
C ALA A 117 5.31 -9.46 16.71
N GLY A 118 4.01 -9.75 16.67
CA GLY A 118 3.06 -9.38 17.72
C GLY A 118 2.52 -7.95 17.61
N PHE A 119 2.48 -7.37 16.41
CA PHE A 119 1.97 -6.02 16.17
C PHE A 119 0.79 -6.01 15.19
N GLU A 120 -0.19 -5.14 15.45
CA GLU A 120 -1.12 -4.64 14.45
C GLU A 120 -0.46 -3.50 13.67
N THR A 121 -0.80 -3.34 12.40
CA THR A 121 -0.33 -2.22 11.57
C THR A 121 -1.52 -1.39 11.08
N LEU A 122 -1.45 -0.08 11.31
CA LEU A 122 -2.36 0.91 10.76
C LEU A 122 -1.68 1.64 9.60
N HIS A 123 -2.24 1.55 8.40
CA HIS A 123 -1.71 2.24 7.22
C HIS A 123 -2.35 3.61 7.08
N LEU A 124 -1.63 4.67 7.42
CA LEU A 124 -2.20 6.00 7.65
C LEU A 124 -2.29 6.81 6.36
N ALA A 125 -1.22 6.83 5.58
CA ALA A 125 -1.17 7.60 4.36
C ALA A 125 -0.15 7.04 3.37
N SER A 126 -0.34 7.33 2.09
CA SER A 126 0.68 7.14 1.06
C SER A 126 0.63 8.21 -0.03
N LYS A 127 1.77 8.42 -0.68
CA LYS A 127 1.91 9.22 -1.89
C LYS A 127 2.85 8.54 -2.87
N LEU A 128 2.64 8.79 -4.15
CA LEU A 128 3.64 8.50 -5.17
C LEU A 128 4.49 9.75 -5.40
N SER A 129 5.80 9.56 -5.54
CA SER A 129 6.76 10.62 -5.88
C SER A 129 6.68 11.02 -7.37
N ILE A 130 5.47 11.12 -7.91
CA ILE A 130 5.19 11.50 -9.30
C ILE A 130 4.41 12.81 -9.28
N ALA A 131 4.80 13.76 -10.13
CA ALA A 131 4.11 15.04 -10.24
C ALA A 131 2.60 14.83 -10.51
N GLY A 132 1.74 15.47 -9.71
CA GLY A 132 0.28 15.34 -9.83
C GLY A 132 -0.33 14.05 -9.27
N ALA A 133 0.46 13.17 -8.65
CA ALA A 133 -0.10 12.01 -7.97
C ALA A 133 -0.93 12.42 -6.74
N LYS A 134 -2.09 11.76 -6.57
CA LYS A 134 -2.95 11.97 -5.41
C LYS A 134 -2.29 11.38 -4.16
N LEU A 135 -2.31 12.15 -3.08
CA LEU A 135 -2.09 11.62 -1.74
C LEU A 135 -3.33 10.82 -1.32
N ALA A 136 -3.11 9.68 -0.70
CA ALA A 136 -4.15 8.84 -0.12
C ALA A 136 -4.02 8.87 1.41
N TYR A 137 -5.13 9.07 2.10
CA TYR A 137 -5.22 9.04 3.56
C TYR A 137 -6.25 8.00 3.98
N ASN A 138 -5.97 7.29 5.06
CA ASN A 138 -6.98 6.50 5.78
C ASN A 138 -7.32 7.24 7.07
N GLU A 139 -8.35 8.10 7.00
CA GLU A 139 -8.76 8.96 8.12
C GLU A 139 -9.16 8.13 9.36
N GLU A 140 -9.77 6.96 9.19
CA GLU A 140 -10.14 6.07 10.31
C GLU A 140 -8.91 5.45 10.99
N ALA A 141 -7.91 5.04 10.21
CA ALA A 141 -6.65 4.54 10.75
C ALA A 141 -5.86 5.67 11.46
N ILE A 142 -5.93 6.91 10.96
CA ILE A 142 -5.34 8.09 11.59
C ILE A 142 -6.00 8.36 12.94
N GLU A 143 -7.34 8.32 12.99
CA GLU A 143 -8.10 8.47 14.24
C GLU A 143 -7.77 7.35 15.24
N LYS A 144 -7.79 6.08 14.80
CA LYS A 144 -7.42 4.93 15.65
C LYS A 144 -5.97 5.02 16.14
N ALA A 145 -5.08 5.61 15.35
CA ALA A 145 -3.69 5.84 15.74
C ALA A 145 -3.54 6.94 16.80
N GLY A 146 -4.60 7.70 17.12
CA GLY A 146 -4.54 8.86 18.00
C GLY A 146 -3.74 10.00 17.37
N LYS A 147 -3.83 10.16 16.04
CA LYS A 147 -3.07 11.13 15.27
C LYS A 147 -3.95 12.13 14.57
N THR A 148 -3.39 13.28 14.27
CA THR A 148 -3.97 14.26 13.37
C THR A 148 -3.43 14.06 11.95
N LYS A 149 -4.22 14.48 10.96
CA LYS A 149 -3.76 14.53 9.57
C LYS A 149 -2.48 15.36 9.40
N GLN A 150 -2.36 16.47 10.13
CA GLN A 150 -1.18 17.33 10.09
C GLN A 150 0.09 16.65 10.61
N GLU A 151 -0.01 15.82 11.66
CA GLU A 151 1.13 15.01 12.10
C GLU A 151 1.55 14.01 11.04
N VAL A 152 0.57 13.34 10.41
CA VAL A 152 0.83 12.37 9.34
C VAL A 152 1.43 13.05 8.11
N ASP A 153 0.96 14.24 7.75
CA ASP A 153 1.47 15.04 6.63
C ASP A 153 2.95 15.39 6.80
N ARG A 154 3.35 15.85 8.00
CA ARG A 154 4.76 16.19 8.29
C ARG A 154 5.70 15.00 8.12
N ILE A 155 5.24 13.80 8.46
CA ILE A 155 6.03 12.58 8.25
C ILE A 155 5.98 12.17 6.78
N LEU A 156 4.83 12.28 6.12
CA LEU A 156 4.65 11.96 4.72
C LEU A 156 5.48 12.87 3.80
N GLU A 157 5.83 14.09 4.20
CA GLU A 157 6.80 14.93 3.48
C GLU A 157 8.14 14.22 3.27
N LYS A 158 8.57 13.39 4.21
CA LYS A 158 9.87 12.69 4.23
C LYS A 158 9.88 11.34 3.52
N GLY A 159 8.72 10.83 3.11
CA GLY A 159 8.60 9.47 2.61
C GLY A 159 7.46 9.24 1.63
N ALA A 160 7.21 7.99 1.28
CA ALA A 160 6.14 7.58 0.39
C ALA A 160 4.93 6.97 1.12
N CYS A 161 5.14 6.39 2.31
CA CYS A 161 4.07 5.79 3.10
C CYS A 161 4.30 6.05 4.58
N VAL A 162 3.21 6.25 5.34
CA VAL A 162 3.21 6.42 6.80
C VAL A 162 2.30 5.38 7.42
N PHE A 163 2.78 4.73 8.48
CA PHE A 163 2.05 3.70 9.19
C PHE A 163 2.41 3.70 10.69
N LYS A 164 1.54 3.10 11.50
CA LYS A 164 1.75 2.91 12.94
C LYS A 164 1.70 1.42 13.27
N PHE A 165 2.63 0.97 14.10
CA PHE A 165 2.58 -0.37 14.69
C PHE A 165 2.03 -0.27 16.12
N ILE A 166 1.05 -1.11 16.44
CA ILE A 166 0.43 -1.20 17.77
C ILE A 166 0.72 -2.60 18.28
N LYS A 167 1.36 -2.71 19.45
CA LYS A 167 1.63 -4.02 20.06
C LYS A 167 0.30 -4.67 20.45
N LYS A 168 0.11 -5.93 20.05
CA LYS A 168 -1.04 -6.73 20.50
C LYS A 168 -0.77 -7.19 21.94
N GLU A 169 -1.73 -6.99 22.83
CA GLU A 169 -1.72 -7.50 24.21
C GLU A 169 -1.89 -9.02 24.24
#